data_AF-A0A531M3Q3-F1
#
_entry.id   AF-A0A531M3Q3-F1
#
_cell.length_a   1.000
_cell.length_b   1.000
_cell.length_c   1.000
_cell.angle_alpha   90.00
_cell.angle_beta   90.00
_cell.angle_gamma   90.00
#
_symmetry.space_group_name_H-M   'P 1'
#
loop_
_entity.id
_entity.type
_entity.pdbx_description
1 polymer ?
#
loop_
_entity_poly.entity_id
_entity_poly.type
_entity_poly.pdbx_seq_one_letter_code
_entity_poly.pdbx_strand_id
1 'polypeptide(L)'
;MLVWSRSGRLIIWVIFALIFGVLFLAPLAVILLSSLADQWNGVLPNGLTTQHYADVAKGAAWNAVKASLVTGFAASALALVSGTWAALSLRLQGPPALKRLLGLLFFIPSAVPSVSVGLGLLVAFSHPPLLLN
;
A
#
# COMPACT_ATOMS: atom_id res chain seq x y z
N MET A 1 -16.48 11.53 -25.60
CA MET A 1 -16.20 10.12 -25.96
C MET A 1 -15.71 10.09 -27.40
N LEU A 2 -14.39 10.07 -27.61
CA LEU A 2 -13.75 10.42 -28.90
C LEU A 2 -13.86 9.37 -30.02
N VAL A 3 -14.57 8.25 -29.81
CA VAL A 3 -14.73 7.22 -30.84
C VAL A 3 -16.20 6.91 -31.03
N TRP A 4 -16.76 7.41 -32.13
CA TRP A 4 -18.17 7.28 -32.50
C TRP A 4 -18.50 5.94 -33.18
N SER A 5 -17.50 5.21 -33.70
CA SER A 5 -17.72 3.93 -34.38
C SER A 5 -17.71 2.75 -33.40
N ARG A 6 -18.65 1.81 -33.57
CA ARG A 6 -18.73 0.58 -32.75
C ARG A 6 -17.44 -0.24 -32.85
N SER A 7 -16.84 -0.31 -34.04
CA SER A 7 -15.58 -1.02 -34.28
C SER A 7 -14.38 -0.36 -33.61
N GLY A 8 -14.29 0.98 -33.66
CA GLY A 8 -13.21 1.71 -32.99
C GLY A 8 -13.27 1.58 -31.47
N ARG A 9 -14.49 1.58 -30.90
CA ARG A 9 -14.68 1.30 -29.47
C ARG A 9 -14.22 -0.11 -29.12
N LEU A 10 -14.58 -1.13 -29.90
CA LEU A 10 -14.15 -2.51 -29.67
C LEU A 10 -12.62 -2.64 -29.69
N ILE A 11 -11.96 -2.03 -30.67
CA ILE A 11 -10.49 -2.05 -30.79
C ILE A 11 -9.84 -1.44 -29.55
N ILE A 12 -10.33 -0.29 -29.07
CA ILE A 12 -9.81 0.34 -27.85
C ILE A 12 -9.99 -0.58 -26.64
N TRP A 13 -11.15 -1.24 -26.50
CA TRP A 13 -11.37 -2.18 -25.40
C TRP A 13 -10.44 -3.39 -25.48
N VAL A 14 -10.18 -3.92 -26.67
CA VAL A 14 -9.24 -5.03 -26.86
C VAL A 14 -7.81 -4.61 -26.51
N ILE A 15 -7.35 -3.45 -27.00
CA ILE A 15 -6.02 -2.93 -26.67
C ILE A 15 -5.89 -2.67 -25.17
N PHE A 16 -6.89 -2.04 -24.57
CA PHE A 16 -6.94 -1.83 -23.12
C PHE A 16 -6.87 -3.15 -22.37
N ALA A 17 -7.71 -4.13 -22.73
CA ALA A 17 -7.74 -5.43 -22.08
C ALA A 17 -6.41 -6.17 -22.22
N LEU A 18 -5.74 -6.06 -23.37
CA LEU A 18 -4.42 -6.64 -23.60
C LEU A 18 -3.36 -5.98 -22.72
N ILE A 19 -3.27 -4.64 -22.73
CA ILE A 19 -2.30 -3.89 -21.93
C ILE A 19 -2.55 -4.13 -20.43
N PHE A 20 -3.81 -4.00 -19.99
CA PHE A 20 -4.20 -4.23 -18.60
C PHE A 20 -3.93 -5.69 -18.18
N GLY A 21 -4.30 -6.64 -19.03
CA GLY A 21 -4.10 -8.06 -18.81
C GLY A 21 -2.62 -8.40 -18.63
N VAL A 22 -1.75 -7.86 -19.48
CA VAL A 22 -0.31 -8.13 -19.41
C VAL A 22 0.37 -7.37 -18.26
N LEU A 23 0.08 -6.09 -18.06
CA LEU A 23 0.80 -5.26 -17.10
C LEU A 23 0.31 -5.40 -15.65
N PHE A 24 -0.97 -5.72 -15.45
CA PHE A 24 -1.56 -5.79 -14.11
C PHE A 24 -2.04 -7.20 -13.78
N LEU A 25 -2.81 -7.83 -14.66
CA LEU A 25 -3.45 -9.11 -14.34
C LEU A 25 -2.44 -10.26 -14.34
N ALA A 26 -1.48 -10.27 -15.28
CA ALA A 26 -0.50 -11.34 -15.37
C ALA A 26 0.44 -11.41 -14.15
N PRO A 27 1.03 -10.30 -13.63
CA PRO A 27 1.80 -10.36 -12.39
C PRO A 27 1.00 -10.87 -11.19
N LEU A 28 -0.28 -10.46 -11.06
CA LEU A 28 -1.16 -10.95 -10.01
C LEU A 28 -1.48 -12.44 -10.19
N ALA A 29 -1.71 -12.89 -11.42
CA ALA A 29 -1.91 -14.30 -11.74
C ALA A 29 -0.68 -15.13 -11.42
N VAL A 30 0.53 -14.63 -11.70
CA VAL A 30 1.78 -15.31 -11.33
C VAL A 30 1.91 -15.45 -9.82
N ILE A 31 1.58 -14.42 -9.03
CA ILE A 31 1.58 -14.51 -7.56
C ILE A 31 0.59 -15.59 -7.09
N LEU A 32 -0.62 -15.60 -7.63
CA LEU A 32 -1.67 -16.55 -7.26
C LEU A 32 -1.33 -17.99 -7.66
N LEU A 33 -0.78 -18.18 -8.86
CA LEU A 33 -0.31 -19.48 -9.32
C LEU A 33 0.90 -19.93 -8.48
N SER A 34 1.80 -19.02 -8.09
CA SER A 34 2.95 -19.34 -7.24
C SER A 34 2.53 -19.79 -5.85
N SER A 35 1.45 -19.21 -5.28
CA SER A 35 0.95 -19.67 -3.98
C SER A 35 0.32 -21.06 -4.00
N LEU A 36 -0.03 -21.56 -5.20
CA LEU A 36 -0.60 -22.89 -5.41
C LEU A 36 0.39 -23.88 -6.02
N ALA A 37 1.54 -23.41 -6.50
CA ALA A 37 2.57 -24.25 -7.10
C ALA A 37 3.49 -24.83 -6.03
N ASP A 38 3.90 -26.07 -6.20
CA ASP A 38 4.91 -26.67 -5.31
C ASP A 38 6.27 -25.99 -5.52
N GLN A 39 6.65 -25.85 -6.79
CA GLN A 39 7.86 -25.16 -7.21
C GLN A 39 7.66 -24.50 -8.59
N TRP A 40 8.31 -23.36 -8.81
CA TRP A 40 8.25 -22.65 -10.10
C TRP A 40 9.65 -22.42 -10.64
N ASN A 41 10.14 -23.40 -11.41
CA ASN A 41 11.49 -23.38 -12.00
C ASN A 41 11.48 -23.23 -13.54
N GLY A 42 10.30 -23.13 -14.17
CA GLY A 42 10.13 -23.04 -15.63
C GLY A 42 9.09 -22.01 -16.07
N VAL A 43 8.61 -22.11 -17.32
CA VAL A 43 7.57 -21.20 -17.85
C VAL A 43 6.21 -21.42 -17.18
N LEU A 44 5.91 -22.66 -16.79
CA LEU A 44 4.70 -23.06 -16.09
C LEU A 44 5.03 -23.56 -14.67
N PRO A 45 4.11 -23.38 -13.71
CA PRO A 45 4.25 -23.92 -12.36
C PRO A 45 4.23 -25.45 -12.39
N ASN A 46 5.02 -26.08 -11.51
CA ASN A 46 5.07 -27.53 -11.37
C ASN A 46 4.33 -27.98 -10.11
N GLY A 47 3.41 -28.94 -10.28
CA GLY A 47 2.60 -29.48 -9.19
C GLY A 47 1.60 -28.47 -8.63
N LEU A 48 0.56 -28.97 -7.95
CA LEU A 48 -0.35 -28.16 -7.16
C LEU A 48 -0.21 -28.55 -5.69
N THR A 49 -0.04 -27.55 -4.82
CA THR A 49 0.09 -27.73 -3.38
C THR A 49 -0.71 -26.66 -2.63
N THR A 50 -1.14 -27.00 -1.42
CA THR A 50 -1.72 -26.05 -0.45
C THR A 50 -0.84 -25.91 0.79
N GLN A 51 0.35 -26.53 0.78
CA GLN A 51 1.27 -26.54 1.93
C GLN A 51 1.70 -25.13 2.35
N HIS A 52 1.94 -24.23 1.38
CA HIS A 52 2.28 -22.83 1.65
C HIS A 52 1.30 -22.15 2.61
N TYR A 53 -0.01 -22.41 2.47
CA TYR A 53 -1.02 -21.85 3.37
C TYR A 53 -0.98 -22.48 4.77
N ALA A 54 -0.72 -23.78 4.85
CA ALA A 54 -0.56 -24.48 6.13
C ALA A 54 0.71 -24.03 6.87
N ASP A 55 1.75 -23.67 6.15
CA ASP A 55 3.03 -23.21 6.70
C ASP A 55 2.96 -21.75 7.17
N VAL A 56 2.23 -20.89 6.45
CA VAL A 56 1.96 -19.51 6.88
C VAL A 56 1.22 -19.48 8.22
N ALA A 57 0.38 -20.47 8.52
CA ALA A 57 -0.34 -20.57 9.78
C ALA A 57 0.56 -20.96 10.98
N LYS A 58 1.84 -21.27 10.74
CA LYS A 58 2.77 -21.77 11.75
C LYS A 58 3.95 -20.82 11.96
N GLY A 59 4.51 -20.85 13.17
CA GLY A 59 5.80 -20.24 13.50
C GLY A 59 5.91 -18.74 13.21
N ALA A 60 7.05 -18.35 12.64
CA ALA A 60 7.40 -16.95 12.43
C ALA A 60 6.54 -16.24 11.36
N ALA A 61 6.09 -16.97 10.33
CA ALA A 61 5.26 -16.40 9.26
C ALA A 61 3.93 -15.87 9.80
N TRP A 62 3.26 -16.64 10.66
CA TRP A 62 2.01 -16.21 11.30
C TRP A 62 2.20 -15.00 12.19
N ASN A 63 3.30 -14.95 12.94
CA ASN A 63 3.63 -13.80 13.79
C ASN A 63 3.88 -12.54 12.96
N ALA A 64 4.56 -12.66 11.82
CA ALA A 64 4.75 -11.55 10.88
C ALA A 64 3.41 -11.05 10.32
N VAL A 65 2.51 -11.96 9.90
CA VAL A 65 1.16 -11.60 9.42
C VAL A 65 0.38 -10.83 10.49
N LYS A 66 0.36 -11.34 11.74
CA LYS A 66 -0.28 -10.63 12.85
C LYS A 66 0.33 -9.26 13.11
N ALA A 67 1.65 -9.17 13.14
CA ALA A 67 2.34 -7.92 13.38
C ALA A 67 1.97 -6.88 12.30
N SER A 68 2.00 -7.26 11.03
CA SER A 68 1.58 -6.39 9.92
C SER A 68 0.11 -5.97 10.01
N LEU A 69 -0.80 -6.89 10.37
CA LEU A 69 -2.22 -6.57 10.54
C LEU A 69 -2.46 -5.59 11.68
N VAL A 70 -1.88 -5.87 12.86
CA VAL A 70 -2.05 -5.02 14.05
C VAL A 70 -1.44 -3.65 13.81
N THR A 71 -0.22 -3.58 13.29
CA THR A 71 0.46 -2.31 13.02
C THR A 71 -0.25 -1.52 11.93
N GLY A 72 -0.64 -2.15 10.82
CA GLY A 72 -1.36 -1.49 9.73
C GLY A 72 -2.73 -0.98 10.16
N PHE A 73 -3.47 -1.76 10.95
CA PHE A 73 -4.77 -1.35 11.47
C PHE A 73 -4.63 -0.20 12.48
N ALA A 74 -3.73 -0.32 13.45
CA ALA A 74 -3.50 0.73 14.44
C ALA A 74 -3.04 2.04 13.79
N ALA A 75 -2.08 1.98 12.88
CA ALA A 75 -1.61 3.15 12.13
C ALA A 75 -2.74 3.80 11.32
N SER A 76 -3.55 2.99 10.64
CA SER A 76 -4.68 3.47 9.83
C SER A 76 -5.78 4.10 10.68
N ALA A 77 -6.09 3.52 11.83
CA ALA A 77 -7.07 4.07 12.77
C ALA A 77 -6.59 5.42 13.33
N LEU A 78 -5.32 5.51 13.76
CA LEU A 78 -4.73 6.76 14.23
C LEU A 78 -4.70 7.82 13.13
N ALA A 79 -4.32 7.46 11.91
CA ALA A 79 -4.33 8.35 10.76
C ALA A 79 -5.75 8.84 10.43
N LEU A 80 -6.75 7.96 10.50
CA LEU A 80 -8.14 8.32 10.25
C LEU A 80 -8.66 9.30 11.30
N VAL A 81 -8.45 9.03 12.59
CA VAL A 81 -8.92 9.90 13.68
C VAL A 81 -8.22 11.26 13.62
N SER A 82 -6.88 11.27 13.54
CA SER A 82 -6.11 12.52 13.48
C SER A 82 -6.36 13.32 12.20
N GLY A 83 -6.44 12.65 11.04
CA GLY A 83 -6.74 13.28 9.76
C GLY A 83 -8.16 13.85 9.70
N THR A 84 -9.14 13.15 10.27
CA THR A 84 -10.52 13.65 10.38
C THR A 84 -10.58 14.89 11.28
N TRP A 85 -9.89 14.84 12.44
CA TRP A 85 -9.81 16.00 13.33
C TRP A 85 -9.15 17.20 12.64
N ALA A 86 -8.03 16.98 11.96
CA ALA A 86 -7.35 18.02 11.18
C ALA A 86 -8.27 18.62 10.10
N ALA A 87 -9.00 17.78 9.36
CA ALA A 87 -9.95 18.22 8.34
C ALA A 87 -11.11 19.04 8.93
N LEU A 88 -11.65 18.64 10.09
CA LEU A 88 -12.68 19.39 10.80
C LEU A 88 -12.16 20.74 11.31
N SER A 89 -10.95 20.77 11.87
CA SER A 89 -10.31 22.01 12.35
C SER A 89 -10.12 23.03 11.22
N LEU A 90 -9.77 22.59 10.00
CA LEU A 90 -9.66 23.48 8.84
C LEU A 90 -11.02 24.01 8.36
N ARG A 91 -12.10 23.25 8.57
CA ARG A 91 -13.47 23.64 8.20
C ARG A 91 -14.08 24.67 9.16
N LEU A 92 -13.71 24.65 10.44
CA LEU A 92 -14.21 25.61 11.42
C LEU A 92 -13.87 27.06 11.04
N GLN A 93 -14.73 28.01 11.43
CA GLN A 93 -14.51 29.45 11.15
C GLN A 93 -13.29 29.94 11.95
N GLY A 94 -12.31 30.51 11.25
CA GLY A 94 -11.06 30.97 11.85
C GLY A 94 -10.24 31.82 10.87
N PRO A 95 -9.18 32.50 11.34
CA PRO A 95 -8.41 33.43 10.52
C PRO A 95 -7.86 32.77 9.24
N PRO A 96 -7.96 33.41 8.07
CA PRO A 96 -7.55 32.82 6.79
C PRO A 96 -6.06 32.45 6.75
N ALA A 97 -5.20 33.21 7.45
CA ALA A 97 -3.78 32.94 7.57
C ALA A 97 -3.49 31.61 8.30
N LEU A 98 -4.20 31.34 9.40
CA LEU A 98 -4.03 30.11 10.18
C LEU A 98 -4.46 28.87 9.37
N LYS A 99 -5.55 28.98 8.61
CA LYS A 99 -5.99 27.91 7.71
C LYS A 99 -4.95 27.58 6.64
N ARG A 100 -4.32 28.61 6.06
CA ARG A 100 -3.27 28.44 5.05
C ARG A 100 -2.02 27.80 5.64
N LEU A 101 -1.62 28.21 6.85
CA LEU A 101 -0.48 27.61 7.56
C LEU A 101 -0.73 26.14 7.89
N LEU A 102 -1.89 25.81 8.49
CA LEU A 102 -2.25 24.44 8.83
C LEU A 102 -2.37 23.55 7.58
N GLY A 103 -2.96 24.07 6.50
CA GLY A 103 -3.02 23.37 5.22
C GLY A 103 -1.64 23.05 4.66
N LEU A 104 -0.68 23.99 4.75
CA LEU A 104 0.71 23.73 4.36
C LEU A 104 1.37 22.69 5.27
N LEU A 105 1.23 22.83 6.58
CA LEU A 105 1.83 21.90 7.55
C LEU A 105 1.34 20.46 7.38
N PHE A 106 0.05 20.27 7.10
CA PHE A 106 -0.50 18.93 6.85
C PHE A 106 -0.11 18.36 5.48
N PHE A 107 0.23 19.22 4.51
CA PHE A 107 0.61 18.78 3.17
C PHE A 107 2.10 18.47 3.04
N ILE A 108 2.99 19.23 3.70
CA ILE A 108 4.45 19.08 3.62
C ILE A 108 4.92 17.63 3.81
N PRO A 109 4.43 16.86 4.81
CA PRO A 109 4.87 15.48 5.00
C PRO A 109 4.65 14.58 3.78
N SER A 110 3.61 14.83 2.98
CA SER A 110 3.33 14.05 1.76
C SER A 110 4.34 14.29 0.63
N ALA A 111 5.05 15.43 0.67
CA ALA A 111 6.09 15.76 -0.30
C ALA A 111 7.47 15.21 0.11
N VAL A 112 7.62 14.73 1.35
CA VAL A 112 8.89 14.17 1.82
C VAL A 112 9.10 12.79 1.19
N PRO A 113 10.27 12.51 0.59
CA PRO A 113 10.59 11.20 0.04
C PRO A 113 10.49 10.11 1.11
N SER A 114 9.88 8.97 0.77
CA SER A 114 9.71 7.83 1.69
C SER A 114 11.05 7.32 2.25
N VAL A 115 12.12 7.37 1.45
CA VAL A 115 13.48 6.98 1.86
C VAL A 115 14.01 7.87 2.98
N SER A 116 13.79 9.19 2.91
CA SER A 116 14.21 10.13 3.94
C SER A 116 13.48 9.89 5.25
N VAL A 117 12.18 9.60 5.18
CA VAL A 117 11.38 9.22 6.36
C VAL A 117 11.90 7.92 6.97
N GLY A 118 12.21 6.91 6.15
CA GLY A 118 12.77 5.64 6.60
C GLY A 118 14.10 5.81 7.35
N LEU A 119 15.04 6.57 6.79
CA LEU A 119 16.32 6.87 7.44
C LEU A 119 16.12 7.67 8.73
N GLY A 120 15.23 8.66 8.72
CA GLY A 120 14.90 9.47 9.89
C GLY A 120 14.36 8.63 11.05
N LEU A 121 13.47 7.67 10.76
CA LEU A 121 12.97 6.73 11.76
C LEU A 121 14.08 5.82 12.28
N LEU A 122 14.93 5.27 11.41
CA LEU A 122 16.07 4.43 11.83
C LEU A 122 16.99 5.19 12.78
N VAL A 123 17.34 6.44 12.48
CA VAL A 123 18.17 7.27 13.35
C VAL A 123 17.44 7.58 14.65
N ALA A 124 16.18 8.02 14.59
CA ALA A 124 15.39 8.38 15.77
C ALA A 124 15.21 7.22 16.75
N PHE A 125 15.08 5.99 16.25
CA PHE A 125 14.92 4.77 17.06
C PHE A 125 16.21 3.97 17.24
N SER A 126 17.35 4.46 16.75
CA SER A 126 18.66 3.81 16.95
C SER A 126 19.21 3.98 18.36
N HIS A 127 18.68 4.92 19.13
CA HIS A 127 19.08 5.21 20.51
C HIS A 127 17.87 5.12 21.44
N PRO A 128 18.07 4.84 22.74
CA PRO A 128 17.00 4.87 23.72
C PRO A 128 16.27 6.23 23.67
N PRO A 129 14.93 6.26 23.67
CA PRO A 129 14.16 7.50 23.52
C PRO A 129 14.35 8.47 24.69
N LEU A 130 14.85 7.97 25.83
CA LEU A 130 15.26 8.76 26.98
C LEU A 130 16.60 8.21 27.47
N LEU A 131 17.62 9.07 27.55
CA LEU A 131 18.84 8.79 28.33
C LEU A 131 18.49 8.97 29.82
N LEU A 132 17.76 8.00 30.38
CA LEU A 132 17.62 7.88 31.83
C LEU A 132 18.91 7.24 32.34
N ASN A 133 19.84 8.09 32.80
CA ASN A 133 20.96 7.65 33.62
C ASN A 133 20.46 7.25 35.02
#